data_AF-A0A9P1IYB7-F1
#
_entry.id   AF-A0A9P1IYB7-F1
#
_cell.length_a   1.000
_cell.length_b   1.000
_cell.length_c   1.000
_cell.angle_alpha   90.00
_cell.angle_beta   90.00
_cell.angle_gamma   90.00
#
_symmetry.space_group_name_H-M   'P 1'
#
loop_
_entity.id
_entity.type
_entity.pdbx_description
1 polymer ?
#
loop_
_entity_poly.entity_id
_entity_poly.type
_entity_poly.pdbx_seq_one_letter_code
_entity_poly.pdbx_strand_id
1 'polypeptide(L)'
;MYYYNTPFRKMASRVVILLVALFGVSLAQNQPWLQACDTVQLQTCQGQFNTKLGVDSSLGVTSFQALRTAVEQTFANGQAYGLLTTCEAYKEYQQCYTDTNFYSCAQNPFGLLAANGTTKFSRVQAYGYQKIWNQLDFVCGAGFGLFANNENCGSSVFANNATALRQCDTDFETNVVLDQSQTCAYVELAATCYQRIFYDACRRSEMGWWGCNYERTGTNLNYPQCTQLFCSFHS
;
A
#
# COMPACT_ATOMS: atom_id res chain seq x y z
N MET A 1 8.68 40.01 -62.15
CA MET A 1 7.97 38.89 -61.48
C MET A 1 8.40 38.92 -60.01
N TYR A 2 7.57 39.51 -59.14
CA TYR A 2 7.87 39.69 -57.71
C TYR A 2 7.44 38.44 -56.93
N TYR A 3 8.35 37.79 -56.20
CA TYR A 3 8.00 36.82 -55.16
C TYR A 3 8.25 37.45 -53.78
N TYR A 4 7.17 37.70 -53.04
CA TYR A 4 7.18 38.20 -51.67
C TYR A 4 7.73 37.14 -50.71
N ASN A 5 8.80 37.48 -50.01
CA ASN A 5 9.38 36.67 -48.93
C ASN A 5 8.77 37.17 -47.60
N THR A 6 7.74 36.51 -47.09
CA THR A 6 7.00 36.97 -45.90
C THR A 6 7.64 36.50 -44.58
N PRO A 7 8.02 37.41 -43.65
CA PRO A 7 8.60 37.07 -42.34
C PRO A 7 7.59 36.51 -41.30
N PHE A 8 6.29 36.53 -41.61
CA PHE A 8 5.22 36.13 -40.68
C PHE A 8 5.24 34.64 -40.28
N ARG A 9 5.74 33.75 -41.14
CA ARG A 9 5.65 32.30 -40.94
C ARG A 9 6.58 31.76 -39.85
N LYS A 10 7.72 32.43 -39.61
CA LYS A 10 8.68 32.07 -38.54
C LYS A 10 8.24 32.58 -37.16
N MET A 11 7.48 33.67 -37.11
CA MET A 11 7.00 34.26 -35.85
C MET A 11 5.82 33.47 -35.29
N ALA A 12 4.87 33.06 -36.13
CA ALA A 12 3.74 32.22 -35.73
C ALA A 12 4.19 30.85 -35.17
N SER A 13 5.22 30.24 -35.78
CA SER A 13 5.75 28.94 -35.32
C SER A 13 6.43 29.02 -33.95
N ARG A 14 7.14 30.12 -33.64
CA ARG A 14 7.78 30.34 -32.32
C ARG A 14 6.77 30.66 -31.22
N VAL A 15 5.71 31.39 -31.54
CA VAL A 15 4.61 31.71 -30.61
C VAL A 15 3.81 30.46 -30.25
N VAL A 16 3.56 29.57 -31.22
CA VAL A 16 2.85 28.30 -30.96
C VAL A 16 3.67 27.37 -30.07
N ILE A 17 4.99 27.27 -30.27
CA ILE A 17 5.86 26.43 -29.41
C ILE A 17 5.93 26.97 -27.98
N LEU A 18 6.02 28.29 -27.81
CA LEU A 18 6.02 28.93 -26.47
C LEU A 18 4.68 28.76 -25.75
N LEU A 19 3.55 28.85 -26.45
CA LEU A 19 2.24 28.60 -25.86
C LEU A 19 2.07 27.12 -25.47
N VAL A 20 2.46 26.17 -26.31
CA VAL A 20 2.43 24.73 -25.96
C VAL A 20 3.33 24.40 -24.77
N ALA A 21 4.50 25.04 -24.67
CA ALA A 21 5.36 24.89 -23.49
C ALA A 21 4.70 25.45 -22.23
N LEU A 22 4.09 26.64 -22.27
CA LEU A 22 3.45 27.27 -21.11
C LEU A 22 2.14 26.57 -20.67
N PHE A 23 1.37 26.01 -21.61
CA PHE A 23 0.19 25.20 -21.30
C PHE A 23 0.56 23.77 -20.87
N GLY A 24 1.72 23.24 -21.30
CA GLY A 24 2.20 21.92 -20.87
C GLY A 24 2.62 21.87 -19.41
N VAL A 25 3.26 22.92 -18.88
CA VAL A 25 3.72 22.94 -17.47
C VAL A 25 2.58 23.07 -16.47
N SER A 26 1.52 23.82 -16.81
CA SER A 26 0.38 24.03 -15.90
C SER A 26 -0.48 22.77 -15.71
N LEU A 27 -0.49 21.86 -16.68
CA LEU A 27 -1.16 20.57 -16.55
C LEU A 27 -0.31 19.51 -15.83
N ALA A 28 1.01 19.66 -15.76
CA ALA A 28 1.88 18.72 -15.06
C ALA A 28 1.92 18.94 -13.53
N GLN A 29 1.67 20.17 -13.07
CA GLN A 29 1.82 20.54 -11.64
C GLN A 29 0.64 20.15 -10.74
N ASN A 30 -0.52 19.84 -11.31
CA ASN A 30 -1.74 19.48 -10.56
C ASN A 30 -2.20 18.03 -10.85
N GLN A 31 -1.26 17.10 -10.96
CA GLN A 31 -1.62 15.69 -11.05
C GLN A 31 -1.94 15.16 -9.65
N PRO A 32 -3.18 14.69 -9.37
CA PRO A 32 -3.57 14.20 -8.04
C PRO A 32 -2.66 13.08 -7.52
N TRP A 33 -2.10 12.27 -8.42
CA TRP A 33 -1.20 11.16 -8.09
C TRP A 33 0.26 11.58 -7.84
N LEU A 34 0.62 12.85 -8.02
CA LEU A 34 1.95 13.39 -7.69
C LEU A 34 1.90 14.32 -6.48
N GLN A 35 0.80 14.32 -5.72
CA GLN A 35 0.69 15.12 -4.52
C GLN A 35 1.48 14.50 -3.37
N ALA A 36 2.30 15.32 -2.72
CA ALA A 36 2.95 15.00 -1.48
C ALA A 36 1.92 14.74 -0.37
N CYS A 37 2.21 13.79 0.51
CA CYS A 37 1.41 13.56 1.72
C CYS A 37 1.55 14.74 2.69
N ASP A 38 0.44 15.30 3.18
CA ASP A 38 0.46 16.21 4.32
C ASP A 38 0.73 15.42 5.60
N THR A 39 1.93 15.63 6.14
CA THR A 39 2.40 14.88 7.30
C THR A 39 1.70 15.24 8.61
N VAL A 40 1.08 16.42 8.71
CA VAL A 40 0.32 16.83 9.90
C VAL A 40 -1.02 16.08 9.92
N GLN A 41 -1.70 16.02 8.78
CA GLN A 41 -2.93 15.23 8.67
C GLN A 41 -2.65 13.73 8.85
N LEU A 42 -1.58 13.21 8.22
CA LEU A 42 -1.13 11.84 8.43
C LEU A 42 -0.94 11.50 9.92
N GLN A 43 -0.21 12.34 10.67
CA GLN A 43 0.01 12.11 12.11
C GLN A 43 -1.29 12.13 12.90
N THR A 44 -2.20 13.05 12.56
CA THR A 44 -3.51 13.15 13.21
C THR A 44 -4.35 11.90 12.96
N CYS A 45 -4.47 11.47 11.70
CA CYS A 45 -5.27 10.31 11.32
C CYS A 45 -4.65 9.01 11.84
N GLN A 46 -3.33 8.88 11.80
CA GLN A 46 -2.62 7.75 12.42
C GLN A 46 -2.89 7.69 13.93
N GLY A 47 -2.86 8.83 14.62
CA GLY A 47 -3.15 8.89 16.06
C GLY A 47 -4.58 8.44 16.39
N GLN A 48 -5.56 8.85 15.59
CA GLN A 48 -6.96 8.40 15.73
C GLN A 48 -7.10 6.89 15.50
N PHE A 49 -6.49 6.37 14.44
CA PHE A 49 -6.47 4.92 14.17
C PHE A 49 -5.85 4.13 15.32
N ASN A 50 -4.68 4.56 15.81
CA ASN A 50 -3.98 3.90 16.92
C ASN A 50 -4.83 3.92 18.19
N THR A 51 -5.44 5.06 18.50
CA THR A 51 -6.31 5.22 19.67
C THR A 51 -7.52 4.31 19.60
N LYS A 52 -8.17 4.23 18.42
CA LYS A 52 -9.33 3.36 18.20
C LYS A 52 -9.00 1.88 18.40
N LEU A 53 -7.80 1.46 18.01
CA LEU A 53 -7.31 0.10 18.20
C LEU A 53 -6.72 -0.19 19.58
N GLY A 54 -6.49 0.84 20.41
CA GLY A 54 -5.79 0.70 21.68
C GLY A 54 -4.32 0.30 21.53
N VAL A 55 -3.67 0.66 20.41
CA VAL A 55 -2.23 0.43 20.17
C VAL A 55 -1.42 1.68 20.49
N ASP A 56 -0.09 1.54 20.60
CA ASP A 56 0.81 2.65 20.93
C ASP A 56 0.64 3.81 19.91
N SER A 57 0.30 4.99 20.44
CA SER A 57 0.02 6.20 19.65
C SER A 57 1.21 6.70 18.85
N SER A 58 2.45 6.32 19.21
CA SER A 58 3.67 6.71 18.51
C SER A 58 3.93 5.92 17.23
N LEU A 59 3.20 4.81 17.02
CA LEU A 59 3.40 3.93 15.87
C LEU A 59 2.95 4.59 14.56
N GLY A 60 3.80 4.56 13.54
CA GLY A 60 3.51 5.17 12.23
C GLY A 60 4.51 4.74 11.16
N VAL A 61 4.75 5.61 10.17
CA VAL A 61 5.58 5.32 8.98
C VAL A 61 6.99 4.83 9.32
N THR A 62 7.67 5.47 10.27
CA THR A 62 9.04 5.11 10.66
C THR A 62 9.13 3.80 11.43
N SER A 63 8.03 3.38 12.06
CA SER A 63 7.91 2.17 12.87
C SER A 63 6.88 1.20 12.28
N PHE A 64 6.72 1.19 10.95
CA PHE A 64 5.62 0.49 10.28
C PHE A 64 5.57 -1.01 10.60
N GLN A 65 6.71 -1.67 10.85
CA GLN A 65 6.75 -3.08 11.25
C GLN A 65 6.10 -3.31 12.63
N ALA A 66 6.34 -2.40 13.57
CA ALA A 66 5.71 -2.43 14.89
C ALA A 66 4.23 -2.08 14.79
N LEU A 67 3.86 -1.08 13.97
CA LEU A 67 2.46 -0.77 13.66
C LEU A 67 1.73 -1.99 13.09
N ARG A 68 2.30 -2.64 12.07
CA ARG A 68 1.72 -3.83 11.44
C ARG A 68 1.54 -4.96 12.44
N THR A 69 2.55 -5.24 13.25
CA THR A 69 2.46 -6.26 14.31
C THR A 69 1.34 -5.93 15.31
N ALA A 70 1.22 -4.68 15.73
CA ALA A 70 0.17 -4.25 16.66
C ALA A 70 -1.23 -4.37 16.04
N VAL A 71 -1.39 -4.02 14.76
CA VAL A 71 -2.65 -4.20 14.02
C VAL A 71 -2.97 -5.69 13.87
N GLU A 72 -2.02 -6.53 13.44
CA GLU A 72 -2.26 -7.98 13.29
C GLU A 72 -2.56 -8.67 14.63
N GLN A 73 -2.02 -8.16 15.75
CA GLN A 73 -2.36 -8.63 17.09
C GLN A 73 -3.82 -8.37 17.48
N THR A 74 -4.48 -7.36 16.91
CA THR A 74 -5.92 -7.16 17.12
C THR A 74 -6.73 -8.35 16.61
N PHE A 75 -6.33 -8.92 15.46
CA PHE A 75 -6.97 -10.12 14.88
C PHE A 75 -6.57 -11.36 15.66
N ALA A 76 -5.29 -11.47 16.04
CA ALA A 76 -4.78 -12.59 16.81
C ALA A 76 -5.54 -12.79 18.14
N ASN A 77 -5.82 -11.69 18.84
CA ASN A 77 -6.44 -11.71 20.17
C ASN A 77 -7.97 -11.59 20.13
N GLY A 78 -8.49 -10.82 19.17
CA GLY A 78 -9.92 -10.48 19.09
C GLY A 78 -10.70 -11.27 18.05
N GLN A 79 -10.05 -12.12 17.25
CA GLN A 79 -10.69 -12.94 16.23
C GLN A 79 -11.49 -12.10 15.22
N ALA A 80 -12.67 -12.56 14.77
CA ALA A 80 -13.49 -11.79 13.83
C ALA A 80 -13.92 -10.43 14.40
N TYR A 81 -14.12 -10.35 15.73
CA TYR A 81 -14.42 -9.08 16.38
C TYR A 81 -13.24 -8.11 16.37
N GLY A 82 -12.03 -8.62 16.58
CA GLY A 82 -10.79 -7.85 16.42
C GLY A 82 -10.63 -7.34 14.99
N LEU A 83 -10.92 -8.20 14.00
CA LEU A 83 -10.93 -7.80 12.59
C LEU A 83 -11.98 -6.72 12.31
N LEU A 84 -13.21 -6.88 12.79
CA LEU A 84 -14.27 -5.89 12.66
C LEU A 84 -13.86 -4.53 13.25
N THR A 85 -13.31 -4.54 14.46
CA THR A 85 -12.85 -3.31 15.16
C THR A 85 -11.79 -2.58 14.34
N THR A 86 -10.86 -3.31 13.73
CA THR A 86 -9.86 -2.71 12.84
C THR A 86 -10.42 -2.22 11.53
N CYS A 87 -11.44 -2.87 10.98
CA CYS A 87 -12.11 -2.36 9.80
C CYS A 87 -12.89 -1.09 10.08
N GLU A 88 -13.50 -0.97 11.26
CA GLU A 88 -14.08 0.30 11.72
C GLU A 88 -13.01 1.37 11.89
N ALA A 89 -11.90 1.06 12.56
CA ALA A 89 -10.78 2.00 12.71
C ALA A 89 -10.20 2.42 11.36
N TYR A 90 -10.06 1.50 10.41
CA TYR A 90 -9.55 1.78 9.07
C TYR A 90 -10.50 2.66 8.27
N LYS A 91 -11.82 2.44 8.38
CA LYS A 91 -12.82 3.33 7.78
C LYS A 91 -12.74 4.74 8.37
N GLU A 92 -12.61 4.87 9.69
CA GLU A 92 -12.43 6.17 10.34
C GLU A 92 -11.10 6.83 9.90
N TYR A 93 -10.03 6.05 9.76
CA TYR A 93 -8.75 6.52 9.22
C TYR A 93 -8.90 7.08 7.81
N GLN A 94 -9.61 6.39 6.91
CA GLN A 94 -9.92 6.90 5.57
C GLN A 94 -10.70 8.21 5.61
N GLN A 95 -11.71 8.30 6.50
CA GLN A 95 -12.59 9.47 6.64
C GLN A 95 -11.92 10.68 7.32
N CYS A 96 -10.82 10.46 8.05
CA CYS A 96 -10.06 11.54 8.69
C CYS A 96 -9.34 12.44 7.68
N TYR A 97 -9.03 11.93 6.49
CA TYR A 97 -8.39 12.71 5.44
C TYR A 97 -9.39 13.61 4.71
N THR A 98 -8.92 14.80 4.35
CA THR A 98 -9.60 15.73 3.45
C THR A 98 -9.05 15.54 2.04
N ASP A 99 -9.93 15.65 1.04
CA ASP A 99 -9.58 15.58 -0.39
C ASP A 99 -8.81 14.30 -0.78
N THR A 100 -7.79 14.42 -1.63
CA THR A 100 -6.97 13.33 -2.18
C THR A 100 -5.84 12.88 -1.25
N ASN A 101 -5.73 13.45 -0.05
CA ASN A 101 -4.56 13.22 0.80
C ASN A 101 -4.48 11.81 1.38
N PHE A 102 -5.62 11.11 1.56
CA PHE A 102 -5.61 9.68 1.87
C PHE A 102 -4.82 8.89 0.83
N TYR A 103 -5.04 9.18 -0.46
CA TYR A 103 -4.33 8.52 -1.54
C TYR A 103 -2.82 8.77 -1.44
N SER A 104 -2.40 10.02 -1.26
CA SER A 104 -0.99 10.40 -1.11
C SER A 104 -0.30 9.82 0.12
N CYS A 105 -1.03 9.65 1.23
CA CYS A 105 -0.45 9.19 2.50
C CYS A 105 -0.53 7.68 2.70
N ALA A 106 -1.53 7.00 2.14
CA ALA A 106 -1.81 5.60 2.45
C ALA A 106 -1.84 4.66 1.24
N GLN A 107 -2.03 5.17 0.01
CA GLN A 107 -2.19 4.34 -1.21
C GLN A 107 -1.20 4.66 -2.34
N ASN A 108 -0.31 5.62 -2.16
CA ASN A 108 0.70 5.97 -3.15
C ASN A 108 2.04 6.23 -2.46
N PRO A 109 3.08 5.41 -2.71
CA PRO A 109 4.31 5.52 -1.94
C PRO A 109 5.07 6.79 -2.33
N PHE A 110 4.79 7.35 -3.52
CA PHE A 110 5.34 8.62 -3.95
C PHE A 110 4.97 9.76 -3.01
N GLY A 111 3.74 9.81 -2.49
CA GLY A 111 3.31 10.91 -1.62
C GLY A 111 4.09 10.94 -0.30
N LEU A 112 4.46 9.78 0.24
CA LEU A 112 5.35 9.66 1.41
C LEU A 112 6.82 9.96 1.06
N LEU A 113 7.28 9.52 -0.12
CA LEU A 113 8.63 9.80 -0.61
C LEU A 113 8.87 11.27 -0.97
N ALA A 114 7.81 12.01 -1.31
CA ALA A 114 7.86 13.42 -1.67
C ALA A 114 7.22 14.34 -0.62
N ALA A 115 6.95 13.82 0.60
CA ALA A 115 6.23 14.53 1.65
C ALA A 115 6.81 15.94 1.91
N ASN A 116 5.95 16.96 1.82
CA ASN A 116 6.32 18.38 1.92
C ASN A 116 7.42 18.84 0.93
N GLY A 117 7.51 18.24 -0.25
CA GLY A 117 8.49 18.62 -1.28
C GLY A 117 9.93 18.17 -0.99
N THR A 118 10.13 17.28 -0.02
CA THR A 118 11.45 16.72 0.34
C THR A 118 11.34 15.21 0.59
N THR A 119 12.43 14.48 0.41
CA THR A 119 12.45 13.05 0.74
C THR A 119 12.52 12.85 2.24
N LYS A 120 11.36 12.60 2.86
CA LYS A 120 11.23 12.44 4.32
C LYS A 120 11.36 11.00 4.81
N PHE A 121 10.86 10.04 4.03
CA PHE A 121 10.83 8.62 4.39
C PHE A 121 11.64 7.80 3.39
N SER A 122 12.26 6.71 3.85
CA SER A 122 12.95 5.77 2.97
C SER A 122 11.93 4.98 2.12
N ARG A 123 12.40 4.38 1.01
CA ARG A 123 11.57 3.48 0.19
C ARG A 123 10.93 2.36 1.03
N VAL A 124 11.73 1.72 1.89
CA VAL A 124 11.27 0.64 2.77
C VAL A 124 10.17 1.12 3.72
N GLN A 125 10.33 2.32 4.30
CA GLN A 125 9.32 2.91 5.18
C GLN A 125 8.02 3.24 4.44
N ALA A 126 8.11 3.91 3.29
CA ALA A 126 6.93 4.29 2.51
C ALA A 126 6.17 3.05 2.00
N TYR A 127 6.88 2.09 1.40
CA TYR A 127 6.27 0.88 0.83
C TYR A 127 5.71 -0.02 1.93
N GLY A 128 6.46 -0.21 3.01
CA GLY A 128 6.05 -1.03 4.14
C GLY A 128 4.86 -0.46 4.90
N TYR A 129 4.77 0.86 5.04
CA TYR A 129 3.62 1.53 5.65
C TYR A 129 2.37 1.40 4.77
N GLN A 130 2.49 1.67 3.47
CA GLN A 130 1.37 1.52 2.54
C GLN A 130 0.85 0.09 2.46
N LYS A 131 1.75 -0.90 2.54
CA LYS A 131 1.38 -2.32 2.53
C LYS A 131 0.35 -2.67 3.59
N ILE A 132 0.40 -2.03 4.77
CA ILE A 132 -0.57 -2.22 5.86
C ILE A 132 -1.97 -1.82 5.39
N TRP A 133 -2.12 -0.63 4.81
CA TRP A 133 -3.43 -0.12 4.40
C TRP A 133 -4.03 -0.93 3.26
N ASN A 134 -3.21 -1.31 2.28
CA ASN A 134 -3.63 -2.21 1.20
C ASN A 134 -4.07 -3.59 1.73
N GLN A 135 -3.40 -4.10 2.76
CA GLN A 135 -3.80 -5.31 3.46
C GLN A 135 -5.16 -5.14 4.15
N LEU A 136 -5.40 -3.99 4.77
CA LEU A 136 -6.68 -3.64 5.37
C LEU A 136 -7.81 -3.51 4.34
N ASP A 137 -7.54 -2.96 3.15
CA ASP A 137 -8.51 -2.98 2.04
C ASP A 137 -8.99 -4.39 1.70
N PHE A 138 -8.08 -5.38 1.68
CA PHE A 138 -8.45 -6.78 1.47
C PHE A 138 -9.22 -7.36 2.65
N VAL A 139 -8.66 -7.28 3.87
CA VAL A 139 -9.26 -7.98 5.02
C VAL A 139 -10.59 -7.38 5.47
N CYS A 140 -10.83 -6.11 5.17
CA CYS A 140 -12.11 -5.43 5.43
C CYS A 140 -13.10 -5.52 4.28
N GLY A 141 -12.66 -5.99 3.11
CA GLY A 141 -13.50 -6.27 1.95
C GLY A 141 -13.64 -7.77 1.72
N ALA A 142 -13.08 -8.24 0.61
CA ALA A 142 -13.22 -9.63 0.14
C ALA A 142 -12.69 -10.68 1.12
N GLY A 143 -11.73 -10.32 1.99
CA GLY A 143 -11.14 -11.23 2.97
C GLY A 143 -11.97 -11.41 4.25
N PHE A 144 -12.90 -10.50 4.56
CA PHE A 144 -13.55 -10.46 5.88
C PHE A 144 -14.31 -11.74 6.19
N GLY A 145 -15.25 -12.13 5.32
CA GLY A 145 -16.12 -13.28 5.55
C GLY A 145 -15.35 -14.59 5.64
N LEU A 146 -14.28 -14.75 4.85
CA LEU A 146 -13.43 -15.94 4.89
C LEU A 146 -12.66 -16.04 6.20
N PHE A 147 -12.10 -14.93 6.69
CA PHE A 147 -11.44 -14.91 8.00
C PHE A 147 -12.44 -15.19 9.11
N ALA A 148 -13.59 -14.50 9.12
CA ALA A 148 -14.62 -14.66 10.16
C ALA A 148 -15.13 -16.11 10.26
N ASN A 149 -15.32 -16.79 9.12
CA ASN A 149 -15.73 -18.19 9.09
C ASN A 149 -14.64 -19.17 9.58
N ASN A 150 -13.40 -18.72 9.71
CA ASN A 150 -12.25 -19.53 10.12
C ASN A 150 -11.44 -18.85 11.24
N GLU A 151 -12.10 -18.00 12.03
CA GLU A 151 -11.43 -17.02 12.89
C GLU A 151 -10.48 -17.67 13.90
N ASN A 152 -10.82 -18.84 14.43
CA ASN A 152 -9.98 -19.55 15.39
C ASN A 152 -8.60 -19.89 14.82
N CYS A 153 -8.54 -20.42 13.59
CA CYS A 153 -7.27 -20.78 12.97
C CYS A 153 -6.60 -19.56 12.31
N GLY A 154 -7.37 -18.65 11.71
CA GLY A 154 -6.83 -17.42 11.13
C GLY A 154 -6.13 -16.54 12.16
N SER A 155 -6.73 -16.41 13.35
CA SER A 155 -6.14 -15.67 14.48
C SER A 155 -4.91 -16.38 15.03
N SER A 156 -4.93 -17.72 15.09
CA SER A 156 -3.78 -18.49 15.59
C SER A 156 -2.55 -18.38 14.68
N VAL A 157 -2.73 -18.15 13.36
CA VAL A 157 -1.62 -17.83 12.45
C VAL A 157 -0.92 -16.56 12.89
N PHE A 158 -1.66 -15.48 13.15
CA PHE A 158 -1.06 -14.22 13.61
C PHE A 158 -0.45 -14.34 15.00
N ALA A 159 -1.04 -15.14 15.89
CA ALA A 159 -0.49 -15.38 17.23
C ALA A 159 0.81 -16.20 17.21
N ASN A 160 0.87 -17.26 16.39
CA ASN A 160 1.92 -18.28 16.49
C ASN A 160 2.95 -18.22 15.36
N ASN A 161 2.63 -17.56 14.23
CA ASN A 161 3.46 -17.57 13.03
C ASN A 161 3.90 -16.16 12.60
N ALA A 162 3.73 -15.14 13.44
CA ALA A 162 4.17 -13.77 13.18
C ALA A 162 5.63 -13.71 12.68
N THR A 163 6.55 -14.44 13.32
CA THR A 163 7.96 -14.50 12.89
C THR A 163 8.11 -15.05 11.47
N ALA A 164 7.37 -16.10 11.11
CA ALA A 164 7.42 -16.66 9.76
C ALA A 164 6.84 -15.70 8.72
N LEU A 165 5.74 -15.02 9.05
CA LEU A 165 5.16 -13.98 8.18
C LEU A 165 6.14 -12.82 7.96
N ARG A 166 6.83 -12.38 9.02
CA ARG A 166 7.89 -11.36 8.93
C ARG A 166 9.12 -11.84 8.16
N GLN A 167 9.42 -13.13 8.20
CA GLN A 167 10.47 -13.71 7.36
C GLN A 167 10.11 -13.62 5.88
N CYS A 168 8.86 -13.94 5.50
CA CYS A 168 8.39 -13.75 4.12
C CYS A 168 8.58 -12.29 3.65
N ASP A 169 8.26 -11.32 4.51
CA ASP A 169 8.46 -9.90 4.21
C ASP A 169 9.96 -9.54 4.05
N THR A 170 10.80 -10.06 4.96
CA THR A 170 12.25 -9.78 4.96
C THR A 170 12.94 -10.37 3.73
N ASP A 171 12.57 -11.59 3.35
CA ASP A 171 13.08 -12.25 2.15
C ASP A 171 12.68 -11.48 0.90
N PHE A 172 11.43 -11.02 0.83
CA PHE A 172 10.94 -10.20 -0.27
C PHE A 172 11.74 -8.89 -0.41
N GLU A 173 11.83 -8.11 0.67
CA GLU A 173 12.54 -6.82 0.63
C GLU A 173 14.03 -7.00 0.30
N THR A 174 14.67 -8.04 0.85
CA THR A 174 16.07 -8.36 0.54
C THR A 174 16.25 -8.68 -0.95
N ASN A 175 15.40 -9.55 -1.50
CA ASN A 175 15.52 -10.00 -2.87
C ASN A 175 15.23 -8.88 -3.89
N VAL A 176 14.21 -8.03 -3.65
CA VAL A 176 13.91 -6.89 -4.54
C VAL A 176 15.05 -5.88 -4.54
N VAL A 177 15.76 -5.69 -3.44
CA VAL A 177 16.95 -4.82 -3.40
C VAL A 177 18.11 -5.42 -4.19
N LEU A 178 18.31 -6.74 -4.12
CA LEU A 178 19.39 -7.44 -4.81
C LEU A 178 19.17 -7.53 -6.33
N ASP A 179 17.95 -7.82 -6.78
CA ASP A 179 17.62 -7.97 -8.20
C ASP A 179 16.23 -7.42 -8.54
N GLN A 180 16.19 -6.14 -8.91
CA GLN A 180 14.94 -5.49 -9.30
C GLN A 180 14.31 -6.08 -10.58
N SER A 181 15.08 -6.80 -11.43
CA SER A 181 14.54 -7.40 -12.66
C SER A 181 13.58 -8.56 -12.36
N GLN A 182 13.72 -9.19 -11.19
CA GLN A 182 12.90 -10.30 -10.72
C GLN A 182 11.81 -9.88 -9.72
N THR A 183 11.55 -8.58 -9.58
CA THR A 183 10.58 -8.04 -8.60
C THR A 183 9.26 -8.81 -8.58
N CYS A 184 8.66 -9.09 -9.74
CA CYS A 184 7.37 -9.78 -9.78
C CYS A 184 7.44 -11.25 -9.33
N ALA A 185 8.56 -11.93 -9.60
CA ALA A 185 8.80 -13.27 -9.07
C ALA A 185 8.94 -13.23 -7.54
N TYR A 186 9.58 -12.20 -6.98
CA TYR A 186 9.68 -12.04 -5.53
C TYR A 186 8.34 -11.71 -4.87
N VAL A 187 7.48 -10.92 -5.53
CA VAL A 187 6.10 -10.71 -5.05
C VAL A 187 5.33 -12.05 -5.03
N GLU A 188 5.50 -12.89 -6.06
CA GLU A 188 4.89 -14.25 -6.09
C GLU A 188 5.36 -15.13 -4.95
N LEU A 189 6.68 -15.14 -4.71
CA LEU A 189 7.28 -15.93 -3.64
C LEU A 189 6.80 -15.45 -2.26
N ALA A 190 6.65 -14.14 -2.05
CA ALA A 190 6.09 -13.59 -0.83
C ALA A 190 4.64 -14.05 -0.62
N ALA A 191 3.79 -13.91 -1.65
CA ALA A 191 2.39 -14.33 -1.59
C ALA A 191 2.26 -15.84 -1.35
N THR A 192 3.09 -16.65 -2.00
CA THR A 192 3.15 -18.11 -1.80
C THR A 192 3.64 -18.49 -0.40
N CYS A 193 4.57 -17.72 0.16
CA CYS A 193 5.04 -17.90 1.54
C CYS A 193 3.89 -17.71 2.55
N TYR A 194 3.09 -16.65 2.39
CA TYR A 194 1.87 -16.44 3.19
C TYR A 194 0.83 -17.54 2.95
N GLN A 195 0.60 -17.93 1.68
CA GLN A 195 -0.32 -19.02 1.33
C GLN A 195 0.00 -20.30 2.10
N ARG A 196 1.27 -20.71 2.09
CA ARG A 196 1.72 -21.93 2.77
C ARG A 196 1.53 -21.85 4.27
N ILE A 197 1.91 -20.73 4.90
CA ILE A 197 1.77 -20.54 6.36
C ILE A 197 0.30 -20.68 6.78
N PHE A 198 -0.60 -19.97 6.10
CA PHE A 198 -2.03 -20.04 6.43
C PHE A 198 -2.64 -21.41 6.12
N TYR A 199 -2.26 -22.03 5.00
CA TYR A 199 -2.72 -23.38 4.67
C TYR A 199 -2.23 -24.42 5.69
N ASP A 200 -0.95 -24.37 6.09
CA ASP A 200 -0.38 -25.34 7.01
C ASP A 200 -0.97 -25.24 8.41
N ALA A 201 -1.25 -24.03 8.88
CA ALA A 201 -1.86 -23.80 10.18
C ALA A 201 -3.36 -24.17 10.22
N CYS A 202 -4.11 -23.84 9.16
CA CYS A 202 -5.57 -24.04 9.13
C CYS A 202 -6.02 -25.35 8.48
N ARG A 203 -5.17 -25.96 7.65
CA ARG A 203 -5.50 -27.12 6.78
C ARG A 203 -6.76 -26.89 5.92
N ARG A 204 -6.89 -25.67 5.40
CA ARG A 204 -8.02 -25.21 4.57
C ARG A 204 -7.51 -24.41 3.39
N SER A 205 -7.95 -24.77 2.18
CA SER A 205 -7.54 -24.09 0.95
C SER A 205 -7.99 -22.62 0.95
N GLU A 206 -9.14 -22.32 1.55
CA GLU A 206 -9.65 -20.95 1.65
C GLU A 206 -8.75 -20.06 2.51
N MET A 207 -8.12 -20.62 3.54
CA MET A 207 -7.18 -19.89 4.38
C MET A 207 -5.84 -19.71 3.69
N GLY A 208 -5.36 -20.71 2.93
CA GLY A 208 -4.22 -20.51 2.04
C GLY A 208 -4.46 -19.39 1.02
N TRP A 209 -5.61 -19.42 0.35
CA TRP A 209 -6.04 -18.36 -0.56
C TRP A 209 -6.12 -17.00 0.13
N TRP A 210 -6.64 -16.97 1.37
CA TRP A 210 -6.73 -15.76 2.17
C TRP A 210 -5.35 -15.18 2.46
N GLY A 211 -4.41 -15.99 2.95
CA GLY A 211 -3.03 -15.58 3.22
C GLY A 211 -2.33 -15.06 1.97
N CYS A 212 -2.51 -15.74 0.84
CA CYS A 212 -1.99 -15.31 -0.45
C CYS A 212 -2.51 -13.91 -0.82
N ASN A 213 -3.82 -13.68 -0.74
CA ASN A 213 -4.40 -12.39 -1.12
C ASN A 213 -4.10 -11.27 -0.14
N TYR A 214 -3.93 -11.58 1.15
CA TYR A 214 -3.44 -10.64 2.15
C TYR A 214 -2.10 -10.05 1.69
N GLU A 215 -1.14 -10.89 1.33
CA GLU A 215 0.18 -10.45 0.90
C GLU A 215 0.18 -9.82 -0.50
N ARG A 216 -0.52 -10.44 -1.46
CA ARG A 216 -0.63 -9.94 -2.84
C ARG A 216 -1.28 -8.55 -2.89
N THR A 217 -2.36 -8.33 -2.14
CA THR A 217 -3.02 -7.02 -2.11
C THR A 217 -2.13 -5.99 -1.44
N GLY A 218 -1.46 -6.38 -0.34
CA GLY A 218 -0.47 -5.55 0.34
C GLY A 218 0.58 -4.94 -0.60
N THR A 219 1.05 -5.74 -1.56
CA THR A 219 2.13 -5.37 -2.48
C THR A 219 1.67 -4.78 -3.81
N ASN A 220 0.41 -4.99 -4.22
CA ASN A 220 -0.14 -4.57 -5.52
C ASN A 220 0.16 -3.09 -5.85
N LEU A 221 -0.26 -2.15 -5.01
CA LEU A 221 -0.12 -0.73 -5.34
C LEU A 221 1.34 -0.25 -5.35
N ASN A 222 2.23 -0.97 -4.65
CA ASN A 222 3.67 -0.71 -4.67
C ASN A 222 4.35 -1.27 -5.93
N TYR A 223 3.75 -2.28 -6.55
CA TYR A 223 4.29 -3.02 -7.69
C TYR A 223 3.21 -3.29 -8.75
N PRO A 224 2.57 -2.24 -9.31
CA PRO A 224 1.40 -2.39 -10.18
C PRO A 224 1.72 -3.11 -11.51
N GLN A 225 3.00 -3.23 -11.88
CA GLN A 225 3.45 -4.01 -13.03
C GLN A 225 3.30 -5.54 -12.83
N CYS A 226 3.15 -6.01 -11.60
CA CYS A 226 3.09 -7.43 -11.26
C CYS A 226 1.64 -7.96 -11.28
N THR A 227 1.01 -7.90 -12.44
CA THR A 227 -0.44 -8.20 -12.61
C THR A 227 -0.78 -9.68 -12.79
N GLN A 228 0.21 -10.54 -13.02
CA GLN A 228 0.00 -11.96 -13.35
C GLN A 228 -0.11 -12.88 -12.11
N LEU A 229 -0.19 -12.30 -10.91
CA LEU A 229 -0.24 -13.03 -9.66
C LEU A 229 -1.66 -13.46 -9.32
N PHE A 230 -1.93 -14.77 -9.39
CA PHE A 230 -3.23 -15.34 -9.09
C PHE A 230 -3.13 -16.27 -7.88
N CYS A 231 -3.74 -15.83 -6.78
CA CYS A 231 -3.97 -16.68 -5.62
C CYS A 231 -5.09 -17.68 -5.95
N SER A 232 -4.77 -18.96 -5.92
CA SER A 232 -5.70 -20.06 -6.20
C SER A 232 -5.93 -20.90 -4.94
N PHE A 233 -7.01 -21.68 -4.92
CA PHE A 233 -7.34 -22.58 -3.81
C PHE A 233 -6.50 -23.88 -3.81
N HIS A 234 -5.36 -23.91 -4.51
CA HIS A 234 -4.56 -25.11 -4.63
C HIS A 234 -3.71 -25.35 -3.37
N SER A 235 -3.80 -26.59 -2.87
CA SER A 235 -3.08 -27.16 -1.73
C SER A 235 -1.72 -27.71 -2.14
#